data_AF-A0A4Q6B6Q3-F1
#
_entry.id   AF-A0A4Q6B6Q3-F1
#
_cell.length_a   1.000
_cell.length_b   1.000
_cell.length_c   1.000
_cell.angle_alpha   90.00
_cell.angle_beta   90.00
_cell.angle_gamma   90.00
#
_symmetry.space_group_name_H-M   'P 1'
#
loop_
_entity.id
_entity.type
_entity.pdbx_description
1 polymer ?
#
loop_
_entity_poly.entity_id
_entity_poly.type
_entity_poly.pdbx_seq_one_letter_code
_entity_poly.pdbx_strand_id
1 'polypeptide(L)' 'MTFIAHPTNKEQEKAIKAFLEALEVPYEVHPEKDETEYLLSTEANAKCLQQAMDDEANGKGKKISVDEIWK' A
#
# COMPACT_ATOMS: atom_id res chain seq x y z
N MET A 1 0.98 18.25 -1.92
CA MET A 1 0.08 17.72 -0.88
C MET A 1 -0.77 16.65 -1.56
N THR A 2 -0.79 15.44 -1.03
CA THR A 2 -1.52 14.30 -1.61
C THR A 2 -2.53 13.82 -0.59
N PHE A 3 -3.78 13.63 -1.01
CA PHE A 3 -4.85 13.10 -0.17
C PHE A 3 -5.15 11.66 -0.58
N ILE A 4 -5.20 10.76 0.40
CA ILE A 4 -5.51 9.34 0.18
C ILE A 4 -6.79 9.04 0.96
N ALA A 5 -7.78 8.44 0.28
CA ALA A 5 -9.05 8.07 0.88
C ALA A 5 -9.17 6.55 0.96
N HIS A 6 -9.57 6.04 2.13
CA HIS A 6 -9.74 4.60 2.40
C HIS A 6 -11.20 4.27 2.67
N PRO A 7 -12.05 4.17 1.63
CA PRO A 7 -13.43 3.74 1.81
C PRO A 7 -13.48 2.33 2.42
N THR A 8 -14.26 2.16 3.48
CA THR A 8 -14.43 0.86 4.17
C THR A 8 -15.54 0.01 3.54
N ASN A 9 -16.33 0.60 2.65
CA ASN A 9 -17.42 -0.07 1.94
C ASN A 9 -17.72 0.62 0.60
N LYS A 10 -18.51 -0.06 -0.24
CA LYS A 10 -18.88 0.41 -1.58
C LYS A 10 -19.69 1.71 -1.58
N GLU A 11 -20.47 1.97 -0.53
CA GLU A 11 -21.27 3.19 -0.43
C GLU A 11 -20.39 4.42 -0.19
N GLN A 12 -19.39 4.29 0.70
CA GLN A 12 -18.38 5.31 0.94
C GLN A 12 -17.54 5.57 -0.31
N GLU A 13 -17.10 4.52 -1.01
CA GLU A 13 -16.35 4.67 -2.26
C GLU A 13 -17.15 5.46 -3.30
N LYS A 14 -18.44 5.11 -3.47
CA LYS A 14 -19.33 5.81 -4.40
C LYS A 14 -19.50 7.28 -4.03
N ALA A 15 -19.64 7.60 -2.73
CA ALA A 15 -19.75 8.98 -2.27
C ALA A 15 -18.46 9.76 -2.55
N ILE A 16 -17.29 9.20 -2.22
CA ILE A 16 -15.98 9.82 -2.47
C ILE A 16 -15.80 10.09 -3.96
N LYS A 17 -16.11 9.11 -4.81
CA LYS A 17 -16.04 9.26 -6.27
C LYS A 17 -16.93 10.41 -6.76
N ALA A 18 -18.17 10.49 -6.31
CA ALA A 18 -19.08 11.57 -6.69
C ALA A 18 -18.58 12.95 -6.25
N PHE A 19 -17.99 13.06 -5.05
CA PHE A 19 -17.38 14.31 -4.59
C PHE A 19 -16.16 14.72 -5.43
N LEU A 20 -15.29 13.78 -5.78
CA LEU A 20 -14.11 14.04 -6.61
C LEU A 20 -14.51 14.44 -8.04
N GLU A 21 -15.49 13.76 -8.61
CA GLU A 21 -16.06 14.11 -9.92
C GLU A 21 -16.64 15.55 -9.93
N ALA A 22 -17.37 15.93 -8.87
CA ALA A 22 -17.92 17.29 -8.75
C ALA A 22 -16.84 18.37 -8.61
N LEU A 23 -15.66 18.02 -8.10
CA LEU A 23 -14.50 18.90 -7.98
C LEU A 23 -13.56 18.82 -9.20
N GLU A 24 -13.94 18.09 -10.24
CA GLU A 24 -13.11 17.80 -11.42
C GLU A 24 -11.74 17.17 -11.07
N VAL A 25 -11.68 16.42 -9.96
CA VAL A 25 -10.49 15.68 -9.54
C VAL A 25 -10.56 14.26 -10.08
N PRO A 26 -9.53 13.77 -10.82
CA PRO A 26 -9.50 12.40 -11.31
C PRO A 26 -9.54 11.38 -10.16
N TYR A 27 -10.43 10.39 -10.27
CA TYR A 27 -10.42 9.21 -9.41
C TYR A 27 -9.69 8.07 -10.12
N GLU A 28 -8.43 7.85 -9.74
CA GLU A 28 -7.60 6.77 -10.29
C GLU A 28 -7.58 5.58 -9.32
N VAL A 29 -8.00 4.41 -9.81
CA VAL A 29 -7.83 3.15 -9.10
C VAL A 29 -6.54 2.53 -9.61
N HIS A 30 -5.50 2.53 -8.77
CA HIS A 30 -4.31 1.76 -9.08
C HIS A 30 -4.58 0.28 -8.77
N PRO A 31 -4.39 -0.63 -9.74
CA PRO A 31 -4.44 -2.05 -9.45
C PRO A 31 -3.35 -2.39 -8.42
N GLU A 32 -3.62 -3.37 -7.57
CA GLU A 32 -2.56 -3.99 -6.78
C GLU A 32 -1.47 -4.45 -7.74
N LYS A 33 -0.27 -3.89 -7.59
CA LYS A 33 0.87 -4.31 -8.38
C LYS A 33 1.48 -5.52 -7.69
N ASP A 34 1.64 -6.59 -8.45
CA ASP A 34 2.58 -7.65 -8.06
C ASP A 34 3.99 -7.05 -8.13
N GLU A 35 4.58 -6.79 -6.96
CA GLU A 35 5.91 -6.18 -6.85
C GLU A 35 7.04 -7.21 -6.98
N THR A 36 6.73 -8.50 -7.19
CA THR A 36 7.74 -9.58 -7.26
C THR A 36 8.82 -9.28 -8.28
N GLU A 37 8.45 -8.84 -9.48
CA GLU A 37 9.41 -8.50 -10.55
C GLU A 37 10.37 -7.37 -10.11
N TYR A 38 9.84 -6.34 -9.45
CA TYR A 38 10.65 -5.22 -8.95
C TYR A 38 11.60 -5.67 -7.83
N LEU A 39 11.10 -6.46 -6.88
CA LEU A 39 11.90 -6.99 -5.77
C LEU A 39 13.01 -7.92 -6.23
N LEU A 40 12.86 -8.58 -7.38
CA LEU A 40 13.86 -9.46 -7.99
C LEU A 40 14.67 -8.81 -9.11
N SER A 41 14.40 -7.54 -9.45
CA SER A 41 14.99 -6.86 -10.61
C SER A 41 16.51 -6.68 -10.54
N THR A 42 17.08 -6.66 -9.33
CA THR A 42 18.52 -6.54 -9.11
C THR A 42 18.99 -7.49 -8.02
N GLU A 43 20.27 -7.87 -8.08
CA GLU A 43 20.89 -8.70 -7.03
C GLU A 43 20.83 -8.02 -5.65
N ALA A 44 20.94 -6.69 -5.62
CA ALA A 44 20.81 -5.92 -4.38
C ALA A 44 19.39 -6.00 -3.79
N ASN A 45 18.35 -5.85 -4.62
CA ASN A 45 16.97 -5.96 -4.18
C ASN A 45 16.65 -7.37 -3.69
N ALA A 46 17.07 -8.40 -4.44
CA ALA A 46 16.87 -9.79 -4.06
C ALA A 46 17.57 -10.13 -2.72
N LYS A 47 18.79 -9.65 -2.50
CA LYS A 47 19.49 -9.79 -1.21
C LYS A 47 18.77 -9.08 -0.08
N CYS A 48 18.26 -7.87 -0.32
CA CYS A 48 17.50 -7.12 0.67
C CYS A 48 16.21 -7.86 1.07
N LEU A 49 15.49 -8.43 0.09
CA LEU A 49 14.29 -9.23 0.34
C LEU A 49 14.63 -10.48 1.17
N GLN A 50 15.65 -11.23 0.78
CA GLN A 50 16.08 -12.44 1.51
C GLN A 50 16.46 -12.10 2.96
N GLN A 51 17.21 -11.01 3.15
CA GLN A 51 17.63 -10.60 4.49
C GLN A 51 16.44 -10.17 5.36
N ALA A 52 15.43 -9.50 4.78
CA ALA A 52 14.21 -9.17 5.50
C ALA A 52 13.44 -10.42 5.95
N MET A 53 13.37 -11.45 5.09
CA MET A 53 12.76 -12.74 5.43
C MET A 53 13.53 -13.46 6.56
N ASP A 54 14.87 -13.44 6.50
CA ASP A 54 15.71 -14.05 7.53
C ASP A 54 15.58 -13.30 8.87
N ASP A 55 15.55 -11.97 8.85
CA ASP A 55 15.38 -11.16 10.06
C ASP A 55 14.00 -11.40 10.69
N GLU A 56 12.93 -11.50 9.89
CA GLU A 56 11.59 -11.89 10.38
C GLU A 56 11.61 -13.27 11.04
N ALA A 57 12.22 -14.28 10.39
CA ALA A 57 12.35 -15.63 10.93
C ALA A 57 13.14 -15.68 12.24
N ASN A 58 14.13 -14.80 12.40
CA ASN A 58 14.92 -14.64 13.61
C ASN A 58 14.26 -13.73 14.67
N GLY A 59 13.01 -13.29 14.44
CA GLY A 59 12.26 -12.44 15.35
C GLY A 59 12.82 -11.01 15.46
N LYS A 60 13.61 -10.58 14.47
CA LYS A 60 14.09 -9.20 14.38
C LYS A 60 13.06 -8.38 13.62
N GLY A 61 12.57 -7.34 14.29
CA GLY A 61 11.57 -6.43 13.74
C GLY A 61 10.30 -6.41 14.58
N LYS A 62 9.43 -5.45 14.30
CA LYS A 62 8.13 -5.34 14.92
C LYS A 62 7.10 -5.35 13.82
N LYS A 63 6.22 -6.35 13.82
CA LYS A 63 5.02 -6.32 12.98
C LYS A 63 4.09 -5.28 13.58
N ILE A 64 3.81 -4.24 12.81
CA ILE A 64 2.89 -3.17 13.17
C ILE A 64 1.71 -3.27 12.20
N SER A 65 0.49 -3.34 12.72
CA SER A 65 -0.69 -3.28 11.86
C SER A 65 -0.92 -1.86 11.39
N VAL A 66 -1.60 -1.70 10.25
CA VAL A 66 -1.98 -0.38 9.73
C VAL A 66 -2.82 0.39 10.76
N ASP A 67 -3.68 -0.29 11.52
CA ASP A 67 -4.49 0.31 12.59
C ASP A 67 -3.65 0.86 13.76
N GLU A 68 -2.46 0.30 14.01
CA GLU A 68 -1.55 0.81 15.03
C GLU A 68 -0.84 2.11 14.61
N ILE A 69 -0.78 2.38 13.30
CA ILE A 69 -0.14 3.58 12.73
C ILE A 69 -1.12 4.76 12.72
N TRP A 70 -2.42 4.50 12.53
CA TRP A 70 -3.44 5.55 12.32
C TRP A 70 -4.30 5.85 13.57
N LYS A 71 -3.69 5.88 14.76
CA LYS A 71 -4.34 6.33 16.00
C LYS A 71 -4.38 7.86 16.13
#